data_AF-A0A965Q5L4-F1
#
_entry.id   AF-A0A965Q5L4-F1
#
_cell.length_a   1.000
_cell.length_b   1.000
_cell.length_c   1.000
_cell.angle_alpha   90.00
_cell.angle_beta   90.00
_cell.angle_gamma   90.00
#
_symmetry.space_group_name_H-M   'P 1'
#
loop_
_entity.id
_entity.type
_entity.pdbx_description
1 polymer ?
#
loop_
_entity_poly.entity_id
_entity_poly.type
_entity_poly.pdbx_seq_one_letter_code
_entity_poly.pdbx_strand_id
1 'polypeptide(L)'
;MKTLYKIIGFGENEHGFFNQKAVSSTIGYACGIYNGMLWDDDYTGAVIIKQEHETWQVIQEFGTEGMSIECNALMGFSVKKAPTLVMV
;
A
#
# COMPACT_ATOMS: atom_id res chain seq x y z
N MET A 1 -13.73 15.15 -7.16
CA MET A 1 -13.81 13.67 -7.14
C MET A 1 -12.59 13.22 -6.35
N LYS A 2 -12.72 13.01 -5.03
CA LYS A 2 -11.59 12.57 -4.19
C LYS A 2 -11.25 11.15 -4.61
N THR A 3 -10.15 10.98 -5.33
CA THR A 3 -9.75 9.68 -5.84
C THR A 3 -8.30 9.50 -5.47
N LEU A 4 -8.04 8.43 -4.71
CA LEU A 4 -6.92 7.51 -4.82
C LEU A 4 -6.46 7.13 -3.42
N TYR A 5 -7.00 6.04 -2.91
CA TYR A 5 -6.26 5.28 -1.91
C TYR A 5 -5.00 4.74 -2.58
N LYS A 6 -3.81 5.01 -2.02
CA LYS A 6 -2.54 4.61 -2.65
C LYS A 6 -1.87 3.46 -1.90
N ILE A 7 -1.38 2.48 -2.66
CA ILE A 7 -0.48 1.45 -2.17
C ILE A 7 0.96 1.85 -2.52
N ILE A 8 1.83 1.87 -1.52
CA ILE A 8 3.25 2.23 -1.63
C ILE A 8 4.06 1.00 -1.22
N GLY A 9 4.57 0.26 -2.21
CA GLY A 9 5.40 -0.92 -1.96
C GLY A 9 6.88 -0.56 -1.77
N PHE A 10 7.60 -1.31 -0.94
CA PHE A 10 9.06 -1.39 -0.90
C PHE A 10 9.49 -2.83 -0.56
N GLY A 11 10.70 -3.24 -0.89
CA GLY A 11 11.18 -4.61 -0.64
C GLY A 11 12.63 -4.81 -1.03
N GLU A 12 13.24 -5.87 -0.50
CA GLU A 12 14.60 -6.30 -0.82
C GLU A 12 14.60 -7.76 -1.27
N ASN A 13 15.56 -8.12 -2.11
CA ASN A 13 15.86 -9.49 -2.54
C ASN A 13 17.40 -9.62 -2.44
N GLU A 14 17.91 -10.79 -2.07
CA GLU A 14 19.34 -11.15 -2.12
C GLU A 14 20.02 -10.83 -3.47
N HIS A 15 19.24 -10.70 -4.55
CA HIS A 15 19.72 -10.42 -5.92
C HIS A 15 19.26 -9.08 -6.54
N GLY A 16 18.67 -8.16 -5.77
CA GLY A 16 18.17 -6.88 -6.31
C GLY A 16 16.81 -6.96 -7.02
N PHE A 17 16.20 -5.78 -7.23
CA PHE A 17 14.77 -5.57 -7.48
C PHE A 17 14.14 -6.41 -8.61
N PHE A 18 13.04 -7.11 -8.27
CA PHE A 18 12.18 -7.79 -9.23
C PHE A 18 10.94 -6.92 -9.53
N ASN A 19 10.93 -6.38 -10.76
CA ASN A 19 9.79 -5.81 -11.50
C ASN A 19 9.13 -4.49 -11.03
N GLN A 20 9.15 -3.53 -11.97
CA GLN A 20 8.37 -2.29 -12.05
C GLN A 20 6.95 -2.41 -11.47
N LYS A 21 6.71 -1.78 -10.31
CA LYS A 21 5.35 -1.41 -9.89
C LYS A 21 5.36 -0.25 -8.89
N ALA A 22 5.72 0.96 -9.32
CA ALA A 22 5.77 2.17 -8.49
C ALA A 22 6.25 1.88 -7.05
N VAL A 23 7.34 1.12 -6.97
CA VAL A 23 7.91 0.59 -5.73
C VAL A 23 8.91 1.64 -5.29
N SER A 24 8.71 2.22 -4.12
CA SER A 24 9.70 3.06 -3.52
C SER A 24 10.98 2.24 -3.31
N SER A 25 12.13 2.77 -3.74
CA SER A 25 13.42 2.06 -3.69
C SER A 25 13.90 1.75 -2.27
N THR A 26 13.34 2.40 -1.24
CA THR A 26 13.67 2.19 0.17
C THR A 26 12.46 2.50 1.06
N ILE A 27 12.50 2.06 2.33
CA ILE A 27 11.51 2.49 3.33
C ILE A 27 11.49 4.02 3.49
N GLY A 28 12.64 4.69 3.40
CA GLY A 28 12.73 6.15 3.53
C GLY A 28 11.99 6.90 2.42
N TYR A 29 12.15 6.47 1.17
CA TYR A 29 11.41 7.07 0.05
C TYR A 29 9.90 6.73 0.12
N ALA A 30 9.54 5.60 0.72
CA ALA A 30 8.14 5.19 0.87
C ALA A 30 7.44 6.09 1.88
N CYS A 31 8.11 6.36 3.01
CA CYS A 31 7.65 7.32 4.01
C CYS A 31 7.56 8.75 3.45
N GLY A 32 8.44 9.15 2.53
CA GLY A 32 8.36 10.44 1.85
C GLY A 32 7.08 10.61 1.04
N ILE A 33 6.74 9.61 0.22
CA ILE A 33 5.48 9.58 -0.54
C ILE A 33 4.28 9.55 0.40
N TYR A 34 4.32 8.68 1.40
CA TYR A 34 3.25 8.54 2.40
C TYR A 34 2.97 9.86 3.12
N ASN A 35 4.01 10.56 3.57
CA ASN A 35 3.87 11.87 4.21
C ASN A 35 3.30 12.90 3.24
N GLY A 36 3.71 12.91 1.98
CA GLY A 36 3.12 13.79 0.97
C GLY A 36 1.61 13.59 0.84
N MET A 37 1.15 12.34 0.84
CA MET A 37 -0.28 11.99 0.74
C MET A 37 -1.05 12.27 2.02
N LEU A 38 -0.41 12.14 3.19
CA LEU A 38 -1.05 12.38 4.48
C LEU A 38 -1.54 13.82 4.64
N TRP A 39 -0.86 14.77 4.01
CA TRP A 39 -1.16 16.20 4.07
C TRP A 39 -1.89 16.74 2.83
N ASP A 40 -2.20 15.87 1.87
CA ASP A 40 -2.84 16.24 0.61
C ASP A 40 -4.33 15.85 0.64
N ASP A 41 -5.19 16.88 0.58
CA ASP A 41 -6.65 16.74 0.67
C ASP A 41 -7.28 15.93 -0.49
N ASP A 42 -6.54 15.73 -1.59
CA ASP A 42 -6.97 14.92 -2.72
C ASP A 42 -6.87 13.41 -2.44
N TYR A 43 -6.05 13.01 -1.46
CA TYR A 43 -5.88 11.61 -1.05
C TYR A 43 -6.76 11.28 0.15
N THR A 44 -7.45 10.14 0.07
CA THR A 44 -8.32 9.66 1.16
C THR A 44 -7.64 8.62 2.05
N GLY A 45 -6.47 8.13 1.65
CA GLY A 45 -5.76 7.09 2.37
C GLY A 45 -4.50 6.63 1.63
N ALA A 46 -3.57 6.06 2.36
CA ALA A 46 -2.43 5.37 1.78
C ALA A 46 -1.96 4.25 2.71
N VAL A 47 -1.29 3.25 2.14
CA VAL A 47 -0.62 2.18 2.87
C VAL A 47 0.80 1.99 2.36
N ILE A 48 1.72 1.78 3.29
CA ILE A 48 3.05 1.27 3.03
C ILE A 48 3.05 -0.25 3.22
N ILE A 49 3.48 -0.98 2.20
CA ILE A 49 3.64 -2.43 2.23
C ILE A 49 5.12 -2.80 2.05
N LYS A 50 5.65 -3.62 2.95
CA LYS A 50 6.92 -4.32 2.73
C LYS A 50 6.63 -5.63 2.02
N GLN A 51 7.24 -5.83 0.86
CA GLN A 51 7.15 -7.05 0.07
C GLN A 51 8.47 -7.82 0.15
N GLU A 52 8.38 -9.10 0.45
CA GLU A 52 9.46 -10.09 0.38
C GLU A 52 9.15 -11.08 -0.76
N HIS A 53 10.03 -12.07 -0.99
CA HIS A 53 9.87 -13.07 -2.06
C HIS A 53 8.49 -13.75 -2.06
N GLU A 54 8.00 -14.17 -0.88
CA GLU A 54 6.74 -14.93 -0.75
C GLU A 54 5.77 -14.31 0.27
N THR A 55 6.18 -13.24 0.95
CA THR A 55 5.39 -12.63 2.03
C THR A 55 5.29 -11.13 1.86
N TRP A 56 4.32 -10.54 2.54
CA TRP A 56 4.18 -9.10 2.62
C TRP A 56 3.59 -8.71 3.97
N GLN A 57 3.83 -7.46 4.36
CA GLN A 57 3.29 -6.90 5.59
C GLN A 57 2.94 -5.43 5.41
N VAL A 58 1.85 -4.99 6.04
CA VAL A 58 1.54 -3.57 6.19
C VAL A 58 2.48 -2.98 7.24
N ILE A 59 3.13 -1.88 6.89
CA ILE A 59 4.04 -1.15 7.81
C ILE A 59 3.33 0.05 8.43
N GLN A 60 2.58 0.79 7.61
CA GLN A 60 1.88 2.00 8.05
C GLN A 60 0.71 2.29 7.13
N GLU A 61 -0.40 2.79 7.67
CA GLU A 61 -1.59 3.14 6.89
C GLU A 61 -2.39 4.31 7.51
N PHE A 62 -3.11 5.04 6.65
CA PHE A 62 -4.15 5.98 7.04
C PHE A 62 -5.35 5.90 6.09
N GLY A 63 -6.52 6.32 6.56
CA GLY A 63 -7.72 6.34 5.72
C GLY A 63 -8.23 4.96 5.32
N THR A 64 -7.95 3.93 6.13
CA THR A 64 -8.37 2.54 5.90
C THR A 64 -9.78 2.22 6.37
N GLU A 65 -10.49 3.18 6.94
CA GLU A 65 -11.88 2.99 7.36
C GLU A 65 -12.74 2.53 6.17
N GLY A 66 -13.19 1.28 6.23
CA GLY A 66 -13.98 0.68 5.15
C GLY A 66 -13.17 0.30 3.90
N MET A 67 -11.85 0.14 4.00
CA MET A 67 -10.97 -0.34 2.93
C MET A 67 -10.23 -1.61 3.36
N SER A 68 -9.95 -2.49 2.41
CA SER A 68 -9.18 -3.72 2.57
C SER A 68 -8.15 -3.84 1.46
N ILE A 69 -6.94 -4.25 1.81
CA ILE A 69 -5.86 -4.50 0.85
C ILE A 69 -5.90 -5.97 0.47
N GLU A 70 -5.92 -6.25 -0.83
CA GLU A 70 -5.81 -7.60 -1.36
C GLU A 70 -4.48 -7.78 -2.09
N CYS A 71 -3.86 -8.93 -1.86
CA CYS A 71 -2.67 -9.39 -2.58
C CYS A 71 -3.03 -10.65 -3.38
N ASN A 72 -2.78 -10.64 -4.68
CA ASN A 72 -3.01 -11.80 -5.55
C ASN A 72 -1.80 -12.75 -5.57
N ALA A 73 -1.96 -13.91 -6.23
CA ALA A 73 -0.92 -14.93 -6.32
C ALA A 73 0.39 -14.49 -7.04
N LEU A 74 0.38 -13.33 -7.70
CA LEU A 74 1.55 -12.74 -8.38
C LEU A 74 2.08 -11.50 -7.65
N MET A 75 1.77 -11.35 -6.35
CA MET A 75 2.11 -10.18 -5.54
C MET A 75 1.59 -8.85 -6.13
N GLY A 76 0.43 -8.92 -6.78
CA GLY A 76 -0.32 -7.77 -7.22
C GLY A 76 -1.22 -7.25 -6.10
N PHE A 77 -0.96 -6.03 -5.66
CA PHE A 77 -1.77 -5.35 -4.65
C PHE A 77 -2.91 -4.54 -5.26
N SER A 78 -4.07 -4.58 -4.62
CA SER A 78 -5.22 -3.73 -4.93
C SER A 78 -5.95 -3.34 -3.66
N VAL A 79 -6.71 -2.25 -3.71
CA VAL A 79 -7.57 -1.83 -2.60
C VAL A 79 -9.02 -2.06 -3.00
N LYS A 80 -9.76 -2.71 -2.11
CA LYS A 80 -11.20 -2.89 -2.22
C LYS A 80 -11.89 -2.23 -1.04
N LYS A 81 -13.13 -1.82 -1.23
CA LYS A 81 -13.97 -1.41 -0.10
C LYS A 81 -14.18 -2.64 0.79
N ALA A 82 -13.83 -2.53 2.07
CA ALA A 82 -14.07 -3.59 3.04
C ALA A 82 -15.58 -3.86 3.11
N PRO A 83 -15.99 -5.14 3.23
CA PRO A 83 -17.40 -5.46 3.43
C PRO A 83 -17.89 -4.75 4.69
N THR A 84 -19.06 -4.11 4.60
CA THR A 84 -19.72 -3.53 5.77
C THR A 84 -19.94 -4.65 6.78
N LEU A 85 -19.35 -4.55 7.98
CA LEU A 85 -19.64 -5.47 9.06
C LEU A 85 -21.15 -5.35 9.37
N VAL A 86 -21.94 -6.27 8.85
CA VAL A 86 -23.34 -6.42 9.25
C VAL A 86 -23.30 -7.16 10.58
N MET A 87 -23.46 -6.44 11.70
CA MET A 87 -23.75 -7.09 12.97
C MET A 87 -25.15 -7.72 12.84
N VAL A 88 -25.22 -9.05 12.87
CA VAL A 88 -26.46 -9.83 12.88
C VAL A 88 -26.88 -10.09 14.31
#